data_AF-A0A3D1SS06-F1
#
_entry.id   AF-A0A3D1SS06-F1
#
_cell.length_a   1.000
_cell.length_b   1.000
_cell.length_c   1.000
_cell.angle_alpha   90.00
_cell.angle_beta   90.00
_cell.angle_gamma   90.00
#
_symmetry.space_group_name_H-M   'P 1'
#
loop_
_entity.id
_entity.type
_entity.pdbx_description
1 polymer ?
#
loop_
_entity_poly.entity_id
_entity_poly.type
_entity_poly.pdbx_seq_one_letter_code
_entity_poly.pdbx_strand_id
1 'polypeptide(L)' 'SVTELPAQQAAPILKQYLSQVPTVRSYFDATPDSPLEAFEREAPRHPVFQITTMEKPSRRNAV' A
#
# COMPACT_ATOMS: atom_id res chain seq x y z
N SER A 1 -8.65 -4.01 12.61
CA SER A 1 -8.14 -2.68 12.99
C SER A 1 -7.39 -2.06 11.82
N VAL A 2 -6.91 -0.82 11.96
CA VAL A 2 -6.10 -0.13 10.93
C VAL A 2 -4.81 0.34 11.58
N THR A 3 -3.66 0.07 10.94
CA THR A 3 -2.34 0.45 11.45
C THR A 3 -1.44 0.86 10.28
N GLU A 4 -0.75 1.98 10.41
CA GLU A 4 0.22 2.43 9.41
C GLU A 4 1.48 1.54 9.45
N LEU A 5 1.98 1.17 8.28
CA LEU A 5 3.19 0.37 8.15
C LEU A 5 4.45 1.25 8.18
N PRO A 6 5.55 0.77 8.78
CA PRO A 6 6.83 1.44 8.67
C PRO A 6 7.33 1.42 7.21
N ALA A 7 8.17 2.40 6.86
CA ALA A 7 8.65 2.62 5.49
C ALA A 7 9.24 1.35 4.84
N GLN A 8 10.02 0.57 5.60
CA GLN A 8 10.65 -0.67 5.10
C GLN A 8 9.60 -1.72 4.68
N GLN A 9 8.44 -1.74 5.33
CA GLN A 9 7.34 -2.65 4.98
C GLN A 9 6.43 -2.06 3.89
N ALA A 10 6.28 -0.73 3.86
CA ALA A 10 5.52 -0.03 2.82
C ALA A 10 6.22 -0.05 1.45
N ALA A 11 7.55 0.03 1.41
CA ALA A 11 8.35 0.13 0.19
C ALA A 11 8.05 -0.95 -0.88
N PRO A 12 8.06 -2.26 -0.57
CA PRO A 12 7.72 -3.28 -1.57
C PRO A 12 6.26 -3.19 -2.04
N ILE A 13 5.33 -2.77 -1.17
CA ILE A 13 3.91 -2.58 -1.53
C ILE A 13 3.75 -1.42 -2.50
N LEU A 14 4.42 -0.29 -2.22
CA LEU A 14 4.44 0.88 -3.09
C LEU A 14 5.04 0.57 -4.46
N LYS A 15 6.15 -0.19 -4.50
CA LYS A 15 6.77 -0.64 -5.76
C LYS A 15 5.81 -1.51 -6.59
N GLN A 16 5.12 -2.43 -5.93
CA GLN A 16 4.11 -3.26 -6.59
C GLN A 16 2.92 -2.44 -7.10
N TYR A 17 2.44 -1.47 -6.31
CA TYR A 17 1.35 -0.58 -6.69
C TYR A 17 1.70 0.28 -7.91
N LEU A 18 2.87 0.91 -7.91
CA LEU A 18 3.38 1.72 -9.02
C LEU A 18 3.54 0.90 -10.32
N SER A 19 3.89 -0.37 -10.19
CA SER A 19 4.04 -1.28 -11.32
C SER A 19 2.69 -1.67 -11.94
N GLN A 20 1.65 -1.82 -11.12
CA GLN A 20 0.32 -2.24 -11.56
C GLN A 20 -0.59 -1.08 -12.00
N VAL A 21 -0.35 0.13 -11.49
CA VAL A 21 -1.22 1.29 -11.74
C VAL A 21 -0.41 2.42 -12.39
N PRO A 22 -0.24 2.41 -13.74
CA PRO A 22 0.61 3.38 -14.43
C PRO A 22 0.20 4.84 -14.22
N THR A 23 -1.10 5.10 -14.02
CA THR A 23 -1.64 6.46 -13.82
C THR A 23 -1.07 7.15 -12.58
N VAL A 24 -0.62 6.41 -11.56
CA VAL A 24 -0.11 7.03 -10.33
C VAL A 24 1.34 7.49 -10.43
N ARG A 25 2.05 7.19 -11.53
CA ARG A 25 3.49 7.46 -11.66
C ARG A 25 3.87 8.92 -11.48
N SER A 26 3.00 9.86 -11.85
CA SER A 26 3.25 11.30 -11.66
C SER A 26 3.27 11.74 -10.19
N TYR A 27 2.85 10.88 -9.26
CA TYR A 27 2.87 11.18 -7.83
C TYR A 27 4.09 10.60 -7.12
N PHE A 28 4.92 9.81 -7.79
CA PHE A 28 6.13 9.20 -7.22
C PHE A 28 7.38 9.84 -7.83
N ASP A 29 8.41 10.05 -7.03
CA ASP A 29 9.75 10.35 -7.55
C ASP A 29 10.46 9.03 -7.94
N ALA A 30 10.15 7.92 -7.26
CA ALA A 30 10.60 6.58 -7.62
C ALA A 30 9.97 6.03 -8.91
N THR A 31 10.72 5.20 -9.64
CA THR A 31 10.28 4.48 -10.84
C THR A 31 10.13 2.98 -10.56
N PRO A 32 9.43 2.19 -11.41
CA PRO A 32 9.31 0.73 -11.22
C PRO A 32 10.65 0.00 -11.10
N ASP A 33 11.71 0.52 -11.73
CA ASP A 33 13.06 -0.06 -11.70
C ASP A 33 13.91 0.46 -10.54
N SER A 34 13.43 1.46 -9.79
CA SER A 34 14.13 2.02 -8.65
C SER A 34 14.32 0.99 -7.52
N PRO A 35 15.39 1.15 -6.71
CA PRO A 35 15.65 0.28 -5.58
C PRO A 35 14.64 0.54 -4.44
N LEU A 36 14.52 -0.40 -3.49
CA LEU A 36 13.51 -0.30 -2.42
C LEU A 36 13.72 0.91 -1.51
N GLU A 37 14.97 1.34 -1.31
CA GLU A 37 15.34 2.52 -0.53
C GLU A 37 14.75 3.81 -1.12
N ALA A 38 14.50 3.85 -2.44
CA ALA A 38 13.77 4.96 -3.04
C ALA A 38 12.31 4.95 -2.58
N PHE A 39 11.65 3.80 -2.58
CA PHE A 39 10.27 3.64 -2.13
C PHE A 39 10.10 3.84 -0.61
N GLU A 40 11.13 3.58 0.20
CA GLU A 40 11.11 3.92 1.63
C GLU A 40 11.01 5.44 1.85
N ARG A 41 11.66 6.25 1.01
CA ARG A 41 11.57 7.71 1.04
C ARG A 41 10.20 8.23 0.60
N GLU A 42 9.46 7.41 -0.15
CA GLU A 42 8.12 7.75 -0.61
C GLU A 42 7.07 7.49 0.47
N ALA A 43 7.34 6.60 1.42
CA ALA A 43 6.37 6.21 2.44
C ALA A 43 5.73 7.39 3.22
N PRO A 44 6.46 8.46 3.61
CA PRO A 44 5.84 9.63 4.24
C PRO A 44 4.86 10.41 3.33
N ARG A 45 5.01 10.32 2.00
CA ARG A 45 4.12 10.95 1.01
C ARG A 45 3.01 10.00 0.54
N HIS A 46 3.24 8.69 0.68
CA HIS A 46 2.36 7.61 0.28
C HIS A 46 2.18 6.60 1.44
N PRO A 47 1.48 6.99 2.52
CA PRO A 47 1.33 6.14 3.69
C PRO A 47 0.54 4.87 3.35
N VAL A 48 1.04 3.73 3.82
CA VAL A 48 0.41 2.42 3.62
C VAL A 48 -0.15 1.93 4.94
N PHE A 49 -1.42 1.53 4.93
CA PHE A 49 -2.12 1.05 6.11
C PHE A 49 -2.46 -0.43 5.97
N GLN A 50 -2.13 -1.22 6.99
CA GLN A 50 -2.60 -2.57 7.15
C GLN A 50 -3.99 -2.57 7.79
N ILE A 51 -4.94 -3.27 7.17
CA ILE A 51 -6.29 -3.47 7.68
C ILE A 51 -6.46 -4.92 8.13
N THR A 52 -6.81 -5.15 9.40
CA THR A 52 -6.94 -6.48 10.02
C THR A 52 -8.37 -6.78 10.47
N THR A 53 -9.37 -6.23 9.79
CA THR A 53 -10.77 -6.58 10.07
C THR A 53 -11.05 -8.00 9.61
N MET A 54 -11.06 -8.95 10.55
CA MET A 54 -11.77 -10.21 10.37
C MET A 54 -13.22 -10.01 10.83
N GLU A 55 -14.06 -9.37 10.02
CA GLU A 55 -15.49 -9.57 10.13
C GLU A 55 -15.89 -10.57 9.07
N LYS A 56 -16.18 -11.81 9.50
CA LYS A 56 -16.84 -12.80 8.62
C LYS A 56 -18.15 -12.18 8.14
N PRO A 57 -18.56 -12.39 6.86
CA PRO A 57 -19.85 -11.90 6.42
C PRO A 57 -20.94 -12.46 7.33
N SER A 58 -21.60 -11.58 8.08
CA SER A 58 -22.82 -11.91 8.79
C SER A 58 -23.89 -12.13 7.73
N ARG A 59 -24.23 -13.41 7.47
CA ARG A 59 -25.43 -13.76 6.71
C ARG A 59 -26.64 -13.31 7.53
N ARG A 60 -27.04 -12.05 7.41
CA ARG A 60 -28.27 -11.59 8.06
C ARG A 60 -29.47 -12.12 7.26
N ASN A 61 -30.01 -13.21 7.80
CA ASN A 61 -31.38 -13.75 7.71
C ASN A 61 -31.96 -14.06 6.33
N ALA A 62 -31.95 -15.36 6.01
CA ALA A 62 -33.11 -15.98 5.41
C ALA A 62 -34.29 -15.83 6.38
N VAL A 63 -35.33 -15.10 5.97
CA VAL A 63 -36.74 -15.32 6.30
C VAL A 63 -37.58 -14.85 5.12
#